data_AF-A0A1X4I3A7-F1
#
_entry.id   AF-A0A1X4I3A7-F1
#
_cell.length_a   1.000
_cell.length_b   1.000
_cell.length_c   1.000
_cell.angle_alpha   90.00
_cell.angle_beta   90.00
_cell.angle_gamma   90.00
#
_symmetry.space_group_name_H-M   'P 1'
#
loop_
_entity.id
_entity.type
_entity.pdbx_description
1 polymer ?
#
loop_
_entity_poly.entity_id
_entity_poly.type
_entity_poly.pdbx_seq_one_letter_code
_entity_poly.pdbx_strand_id
1 'polypeptide(L)'
;MIILQVLTGLLLDLSLVWKIYKLCKAPHDRPLRAVTLCMASAVGFFSLGIPGLAKKVTAVAGAGTETLLQNALLLCTAYWLLCFYVYSTAESHRAARRVRMAAVPLAAALLVAALATATAPGDTLGGGYAAADMTVPQVAVFYVSVGSYLVCALATASYWTLRYAMMSPRPLATGLWLAFSGLSGMAVASAGRVAFTLVRWRDGRVPEAASGIVSWLLAVSVPLFVVGVMCSAVAMRLAASRVWWQHLRTYRRLGPLWQLLHEAYPQDALARGSRTRWHDVPTFQGVHRRYYRRVIECRDGLVRASPALAGLGVGPGAPPDVLAERLRAALRADTVDQSGTHPAIPIALPEEDGLDADARQLVALSDALRS
;
A
#
# COMPACT_ATOMS: atom_id res chain seq x y z
N MET A 1 28.64 0.08 8.33
CA MET A 1 27.71 1.16 7.93
C MET A 1 27.50 1.24 6.42
N ILE A 2 28.56 1.28 5.59
CA ILE A 2 28.45 1.43 4.14
C ILE A 2 27.59 0.34 3.47
N ILE A 3 27.82 -0.94 3.81
CA ILE A 3 27.05 -2.07 3.25
C ILE A 3 25.55 -1.94 3.52
N LEU A 4 25.17 -1.52 4.73
CA LEU A 4 23.76 -1.34 5.12
C LEU A 4 23.09 -0.20 4.34
N GLN A 5 23.82 0.89 4.09
CA GLN A 5 23.33 2.02 3.28
C GLN A 5 23.18 1.62 1.80
N VAL A 6 24.14 0.89 1.24
CA VAL A 6 24.10 0.40 -0.13
C VAL A 6 22.91 -0.56 -0.34
N LEU A 7 22.72 -1.51 0.58
CA LEU A 7 21.56 -2.42 0.55
C LEU A 7 20.23 -1.66 0.63
N THR A 8 20.15 -0.65 1.51
CA THR A 8 18.94 0.17 1.65
C THR A 8 18.64 0.93 0.35
N GLY A 9 19.66 1.53 -0.28
CA GLY A 9 19.53 2.21 -1.58
C GLY A 9 19.02 1.27 -2.67
N LEU A 10 19.61 0.08 -2.79
CA LEU A 10 19.23 -0.89 -3.82
C LEU A 10 17.79 -1.41 -3.64
N LEU A 11 17.35 -1.62 -2.39
CA LEU A 11 15.96 -1.98 -2.09
C LEU A 11 14.97 -0.85 -2.44
N LEU A 12 15.37 0.41 -2.23
CA LEU A 12 14.57 1.58 -2.61
C LEU A 12 14.46 1.71 -4.13
N ASP A 13 15.55 1.54 -4.87
CA ASP A 13 15.58 1.62 -6.33
C ASP A 13 14.67 0.56 -6.96
N LEU A 14 14.79 -0.70 -6.53
CA LEU A 14 13.95 -1.78 -7.02
C LEU A 14 12.46 -1.52 -6.71
N SER A 15 12.18 -0.99 -5.53
CA SER A 15 10.82 -0.62 -5.12
C SER A 15 10.27 0.54 -5.95
N LEU A 16 11.09 1.53 -6.29
CA LEU A 16 10.73 2.69 -7.09
C LEU A 16 10.35 2.28 -8.51
N VAL A 17 11.18 1.46 -9.18
CA VAL A 17 10.90 0.95 -10.53
C VAL A 17 9.54 0.25 -10.57
N TRP A 18 9.29 -0.63 -9.59
CA TRP A 18 8.00 -1.32 -9.49
C TRP A 18 6.82 -0.37 -9.26
N LYS A 19 6.98 0.67 -8.44
CA LYS A 19 5.92 1.64 -8.18
C LYS A 19 5.66 2.59 -9.35
N ILE A 20 6.68 3.02 -10.07
CA ILE A 20 6.54 3.80 -11.32
C ILE A 20 5.73 2.99 -12.33
N TYR A 21 6.06 1.71 -12.52
CA TYR A 21 5.29 0.82 -13.38
C TYR A 21 3.80 0.77 -12.99
N LYS A 22 3.49 0.69 -11.69
CA LYS A 22 2.11 0.73 -11.19
C LYS A 22 1.45 2.08 -11.42
N LEU A 23 2.17 3.19 -11.26
CA LEU A 23 1.64 4.52 -11.45
C LEU A 23 1.28 4.78 -12.92
N CYS A 24 2.12 4.31 -13.86
CA CYS A 24 1.81 4.37 -15.29
C CYS A 24 0.51 3.63 -15.64
N LYS A 25 0.17 2.57 -14.89
CA LYS A 25 -1.09 1.82 -15.06
C LYS A 25 -2.29 2.44 -14.34
N ALA A 26 -2.08 3.27 -13.32
CA ALA A 26 -3.15 3.87 -12.51
C ALA A 26 -2.80 5.31 -12.08
N PRO A 27 -2.77 6.28 -13.01
CA PRO A 27 -2.27 7.64 -12.75
C PRO A 27 -3.19 8.47 -11.83
N HIS A 28 -4.45 8.07 -11.66
CA HIS A 28 -5.43 8.79 -10.84
C HIS A 28 -5.34 8.47 -9.33
N ASP A 29 -4.52 7.48 -8.94
CA ASP A 29 -4.35 7.07 -7.55
C ASP A 29 -3.42 8.04 -6.79
N ARG A 30 -4.04 8.96 -6.04
CA ARG A 30 -3.34 10.03 -5.29
C ARG A 30 -2.36 9.51 -4.22
N PRO A 31 -2.72 8.52 -3.36
CA PRO A 31 -1.73 7.96 -2.43
C PRO A 31 -0.61 7.20 -3.15
N LEU A 32 -0.87 6.53 -4.28
CA LEU A 32 0.21 5.90 -5.06
C LEU A 32 1.23 6.93 -5.56
N ARG A 33 0.75 8.07 -6.07
CA ARG A 33 1.60 9.21 -6.49
C ARG A 33 2.44 9.77 -5.34
N ALA A 34 1.84 9.94 -4.16
CA ALA A 34 2.56 10.44 -3.00
C ALA A 34 3.70 9.49 -2.60
N VAL A 35 3.47 8.18 -2.58
CA VAL A 35 4.54 7.21 -2.24
C VAL A 35 5.61 7.13 -3.33
N THR A 36 5.25 7.19 -4.61
CA THR A 36 6.25 7.21 -5.69
C THR A 36 7.15 8.43 -5.59
N LEU A 37 6.57 9.61 -5.30
CA LEU A 37 7.35 10.84 -5.14
C LEU A 37 8.22 10.80 -3.88
N CYS A 38 7.71 10.24 -2.77
CA CYS A 38 8.50 9.98 -1.57
C CYS A 38 9.69 9.07 -1.83
N MET A 39 9.50 7.98 -2.60
CA MET A 39 10.59 7.07 -2.96
C MET A 39 11.59 7.72 -3.91
N ALA A 40 11.12 8.47 -4.91
CA ALA A 40 11.98 9.19 -5.85
C ALA A 40 12.84 10.24 -5.13
N SER A 41 12.26 11.00 -4.20
CA SER A 41 13.01 11.98 -3.42
C SER A 41 14.00 11.33 -2.45
N ALA A 42 13.65 10.18 -1.85
CA ALA A 42 14.57 9.43 -1.00
C ALA A 42 15.76 8.88 -1.79
N VAL A 43 15.53 8.30 -2.97
CA VAL A 43 16.59 7.83 -3.88
C VAL A 43 17.50 9.00 -4.25
N GLY A 44 16.94 10.12 -4.69
CA GLY A 44 17.74 11.31 -5.01
C GLY A 44 18.58 11.83 -3.83
N PHE A 45 18.02 11.82 -2.61
CA PHE A 45 18.75 12.16 -1.38
C PHE A 45 19.95 11.23 -1.14
N PHE A 46 19.78 9.91 -1.29
CA PHE A 46 20.87 8.95 -1.14
C PHE A 46 21.91 9.07 -2.26
N SER A 47 21.48 9.27 -3.51
CA SER A 47 22.38 9.43 -4.66
C SER A 47 23.27 10.67 -4.53
N LEU A 48 22.74 11.79 -4.04
CA LEU A 48 23.53 13.00 -3.78
C LEU A 48 24.51 12.84 -2.60
N GLY A 49 24.30 11.86 -1.72
CA GLY A 49 25.26 11.51 -0.67
C GLY A 49 26.53 10.83 -1.21
N ILE A 50 26.56 10.42 -2.48
CA ILE A 50 27.73 9.81 -3.11
C ILE A 50 28.71 10.92 -3.53
N PRO A 51 29.97 10.91 -3.05
CA PRO A 51 30.93 12.01 -3.28
C PRO A 51 31.15 12.35 -4.76
N GLY A 52 31.07 11.36 -5.66
CA GLY A 52 31.24 11.57 -7.10
C GLY A 52 30.09 12.35 -7.77
N LEU A 53 28.87 12.25 -7.24
CA LEU A 53 27.72 12.99 -7.77
C LEU A 53 27.67 14.40 -7.20
N ALA A 54 27.93 14.54 -5.89
CA ALA A 54 27.99 15.83 -5.19
C ALA A 54 28.98 16.80 -5.86
N LYS A 55 30.19 16.31 -6.16
CA LYS A 55 31.22 17.10 -6.87
C LYS A 55 30.77 17.61 -8.24
N LYS A 56 29.99 16.82 -8.99
CA LYS A 56 29.46 17.25 -10.30
C LYS A 56 28.41 18.35 -10.17
N VAL A 57 27.54 18.25 -9.15
CA VAL A 57 26.54 19.28 -8.88
C VAL A 57 27.20 20.59 -8.47
N THR A 58 28.16 20.51 -7.54
CA THR A 58 28.91 21.68 -7.06
C THR A 58 29.73 22.34 -8.16
N ALA A 59 30.31 21.56 -9.08
CA ALA A 59 31.05 22.10 -10.23
C ALA A 59 30.17 22.88 -11.22
N VAL A 60 28.88 22.59 -11.30
CA VAL A 60 27.95 23.22 -12.25
C VAL A 60 27.13 24.35 -11.61
N ALA A 61 26.71 24.16 -10.36
CA ALA A 61 25.74 25.04 -9.69
C ALA A 61 26.35 25.92 -8.59
N GLY A 62 27.64 25.76 -8.29
CA GLY A 62 28.34 26.52 -7.25
C GLY A 62 28.31 25.86 -5.87
N ALA A 63 29.14 26.36 -4.97
CA ALA A 63 29.30 25.80 -3.63
C ALA A 63 28.03 25.86 -2.78
N GLY A 64 27.83 24.87 -1.91
CA GLY A 64 26.67 24.78 -1.02
C GLY A 64 25.37 24.29 -1.68
N THR A 65 25.26 24.31 -3.01
CA THR A 65 24.06 23.82 -3.71
C THR A 65 23.85 22.32 -3.55
N GLU A 66 24.90 21.52 -3.45
CA GLU A 66 24.81 20.08 -3.14
C GLU A 66 24.06 19.84 -1.81
N THR A 67 24.42 20.60 -0.77
CA THR A 67 23.87 20.50 0.57
C THR A 67 22.42 21.00 0.60
N LEU A 68 22.13 22.11 -0.09
CA LEU A 68 20.77 22.63 -0.24
C LEU A 68 19.87 21.61 -0.95
N LEU A 69 20.31 21.08 -2.09
CA LEU A 69 19.54 20.12 -2.89
C LEU A 69 19.32 18.81 -2.13
N GLN A 70 20.35 18.30 -1.45
CA GLN A 70 20.24 17.11 -0.62
C GLN A 70 19.21 17.31 0.50
N ASN A 71 19.27 18.41 1.23
CA ASN A 71 18.30 18.69 2.30
C ASN A 71 16.89 18.96 1.74
N ALA A 72 16.77 19.61 0.58
CA ALA A 72 15.48 19.83 -0.07
C ALA A 72 14.80 18.49 -0.44
N LEU A 73 15.56 17.53 -0.98
CA LEU A 73 15.04 16.19 -1.28
C LEU A 73 14.65 15.43 0.01
N LEU A 74 15.39 15.60 1.09
CA LEU A 74 15.03 15.03 2.40
C LEU A 74 13.71 15.60 2.94
N LEU A 75 13.54 16.93 2.90
CA LEU A 75 12.31 17.60 3.32
C LEU A 75 11.11 17.20 2.46
N CYS A 76 11.32 17.11 1.14
CA CYS A 76 10.33 16.60 0.20
C CYS A 76 9.94 15.14 0.53
N THR A 77 10.90 14.28 0.90
CA THR A 77 10.63 12.90 1.31
C THR A 77 9.69 12.86 2.51
N ALA A 78 9.99 13.63 3.55
CA ALA A 78 9.14 13.72 4.74
C ALA A 78 7.75 14.30 4.42
N TYR A 79 7.67 15.31 3.56
CA TYR A 79 6.41 15.88 3.09
C TYR A 79 5.53 14.88 2.33
N TRP A 80 6.12 14.14 1.37
CA TRP A 80 5.39 13.16 0.59
C TRP A 80 4.92 11.98 1.44
N LEU A 81 5.71 11.60 2.46
CA LEU A 81 5.30 10.63 3.47
C LEU A 81 4.06 11.12 4.25
N LEU A 82 4.04 12.39 4.69
CA LEU A 82 2.85 12.97 5.33
C LEU A 82 1.64 13.00 4.39
N CYS A 83 1.85 13.38 3.13
CA CYS A 83 0.80 13.39 2.11
C CYS A 83 0.19 11.99 1.93
N PHE A 84 1.03 10.94 1.94
CA PHE A 84 0.54 9.57 1.88
C PHE A 84 -0.41 9.26 3.04
N TYR A 85 -0.03 9.53 4.29
CA TYR A 85 -0.93 9.31 5.44
C TYR A 85 -2.21 10.15 5.37
N VAL A 86 -2.15 11.39 4.91
CA VAL A 86 -3.34 12.25 4.76
C VAL A 86 -4.28 11.71 3.69
N TYR A 87 -3.76 11.28 2.54
CA TYR A 87 -4.58 10.68 1.47
C TYR A 87 -5.12 9.30 1.84
N SER A 88 -4.45 8.56 2.72
CA SER A 88 -4.91 7.27 3.22
C SER A 88 -5.95 7.36 4.34
N THR A 89 -6.08 8.51 5.02
CA THR A 89 -7.01 8.70 6.15
C THR A 89 -8.25 9.54 5.82
N ALA A 90 -8.12 10.55 4.96
CA ALA A 90 -9.12 11.60 4.84
C ALA A 90 -9.99 11.47 3.59
N GLU A 91 -11.29 11.75 3.75
CA GLU A 91 -12.20 12.00 2.63
C GLU A 91 -11.60 13.04 1.68
N SER A 92 -11.78 12.82 0.37
CA SER A 92 -10.98 13.45 -0.69
C SER A 92 -10.95 14.99 -0.64
N HIS A 93 -11.99 15.63 -0.11
CA HIS A 93 -12.07 17.09 0.03
C HIS A 93 -11.26 17.64 1.23
N ARG A 94 -11.32 16.97 2.39
CA ARG A 94 -10.55 17.35 3.59
C ARG A 94 -9.05 17.04 3.41
N ALA A 95 -8.73 16.00 2.64
CA ALA A 95 -7.36 15.64 2.31
C ALA A 95 -6.61 16.76 1.57
N ALA A 96 -7.24 17.35 0.54
CA ALA A 96 -6.61 18.40 -0.27
C ALA A 96 -6.30 19.68 0.52
N ARG A 97 -7.15 20.05 1.49
CA ARG A 97 -6.88 21.20 2.37
C ARG A 97 -5.72 20.92 3.32
N ARG A 98 -5.70 19.74 3.96
CA ARG A 98 -4.62 19.34 4.88
C ARG A 98 -3.27 19.24 4.17
N VAL A 99 -3.22 18.72 2.95
CA VAL A 99 -1.99 18.67 2.14
C VAL A 99 -1.48 20.08 1.82
N ARG A 100 -2.36 20.99 1.40
CA ARG A 100 -1.98 22.40 1.17
C ARG A 100 -1.46 23.07 2.43
N MET A 101 -2.10 22.84 3.58
CA MET A 101 -1.63 23.37 4.86
C MET A 101 -0.27 22.78 5.27
N ALA A 102 -0.02 21.50 5.00
CA ALA A 102 1.27 20.85 5.25
C ALA A 102 2.38 21.33 4.30
N ALA A 103 2.03 21.89 3.12
CA ALA A 103 3.00 22.45 2.19
C ALA A 103 3.56 23.81 2.66
N VAL A 104 2.81 24.57 3.47
CA VAL A 104 3.23 25.86 4.01
C VAL A 104 4.53 25.77 4.84
N PRO A 105 4.63 24.91 5.87
CA PRO A 105 5.87 24.79 6.64
C PRO A 105 7.03 24.24 5.81
N LEU A 106 6.76 23.40 4.79
CA LEU A 106 7.79 22.93 3.86
C LEU A 106 8.34 24.10 3.03
N ALA A 107 7.45 24.87 2.40
CA ALA A 107 7.84 26.01 1.58
C ALA A 107 8.62 27.05 2.40
N ALA A 108 8.16 27.33 3.62
CA ALA A 108 8.87 28.21 4.54
C ALA A 108 10.28 27.68 4.88
N ALA A 109 10.42 26.39 5.22
CA ALA A 109 11.72 25.78 5.52
C ALA A 109 12.66 25.81 4.30
N LEU A 110 12.15 25.53 3.09
CA LEU A 110 12.93 25.60 1.85
C LEU A 110 13.37 27.02 1.51
N LEU A 111 12.48 28.01 1.70
CA LEU A 111 12.81 29.42 1.49
C LEU A 111 13.89 29.90 2.46
N VAL A 112 13.75 29.57 3.75
CA VAL A 112 14.77 29.90 4.76
C VAL A 112 16.10 29.22 4.45
N ALA A 113 16.07 27.94 4.07
CA ALA A 113 17.27 27.20 3.66
C ALA A 113 17.94 27.84 2.43
N ALA A 114 17.17 28.18 1.40
CA ALA A 114 17.70 28.81 0.19
C ALA A 114 18.30 30.20 0.47
N LEU A 115 17.63 31.03 1.27
CA LEU A 115 18.14 32.35 1.66
C LEU A 115 19.40 32.24 2.52
N ALA A 116 19.43 31.28 3.45
CA ALA A 116 20.62 31.01 4.26
C ALA A 116 21.81 30.57 3.40
N THR A 117 21.58 29.72 2.39
CA THR A 117 22.62 29.32 1.43
C THR A 117 23.10 30.49 0.57
N ALA A 118 22.18 31.32 0.07
CA ALA A 118 22.53 32.47 -0.78
C ALA A 118 23.29 33.59 -0.05
N THR A 119 23.12 33.69 1.27
CA THR A 119 23.74 34.75 2.09
C THR A 119 24.93 34.25 2.93
N ALA A 120 25.24 32.95 2.87
CA ALA A 120 26.37 32.37 3.58
C ALA A 120 27.70 32.81 2.94
N PRO A 121 28.72 33.18 3.74
CA PRO A 121 30.05 33.48 3.22
C PRO A 121 30.76 32.21 2.72
N GLY A 122 31.20 32.20 1.45
CA GLY A 122 32.05 31.16 0.87
C GLY A 122 31.51 29.72 0.96
N ASP A 123 32.42 28.74 1.00
CA ASP A 123 32.11 27.30 1.02
C ASP A 123 31.76 26.75 2.41
N THR A 124 31.26 27.59 3.32
CA THR A 124 31.00 27.24 4.74
C THR A 124 29.90 26.17 4.92
N LEU A 125 29.07 25.94 3.89
CA LEU A 125 28.07 24.88 3.82
C LEU A 125 28.56 23.59 3.13
N GLY A 126 29.81 23.57 2.66
CA GLY A 126 30.45 22.42 2.03
C GLY A 126 30.82 21.34 3.04
N GLY A 127 30.74 20.06 2.65
CA GLY A 127 31.21 18.93 3.49
C GLY A 127 30.19 18.32 4.47
N GLY A 128 28.95 18.82 4.48
CA GLY A 128 27.84 18.25 5.25
C GLY A 128 27.85 18.60 6.75
N TYR A 129 26.86 18.08 7.49
CA TYR A 129 26.55 18.51 8.87
C TYR A 129 27.73 18.43 9.86
N ALA A 130 28.61 17.45 9.71
CA ALA A 130 29.75 17.26 10.61
C ALA A 130 30.87 18.29 10.39
N ALA A 131 31.09 18.70 9.13
CA ALA A 131 32.16 19.62 8.74
C ALA A 131 31.72 21.09 8.76
N ALA A 132 30.41 21.35 8.71
CA ALA A 132 29.87 22.70 8.67
C ALA A 132 30.16 23.50 9.96
N ASP A 133 30.55 24.77 9.77
CA ASP A 133 30.79 25.72 10.84
C ASP A 133 29.47 26.35 11.31
N MET A 134 29.03 25.95 12.50
CA MET A 134 27.75 26.37 13.07
C MET A 134 27.84 27.70 13.84
N THR A 135 29.03 28.28 13.99
CA THR A 135 29.21 29.61 14.59
C THR A 135 28.69 30.71 13.65
N VAL A 136 28.74 30.44 12.34
CA VAL A 136 28.16 31.29 11.30
C VAL A 136 26.62 31.23 11.39
N PRO A 137 25.92 32.35 11.64
CA PRO A 137 24.49 32.35 11.91
C PRO A 137 23.65 31.84 10.74
N GLN A 138 24.07 32.08 9.49
CA GLN A 138 23.41 31.56 8.30
C GLN A 138 23.37 30.03 8.28
N VAL A 139 24.49 29.38 8.62
CA VAL A 139 24.61 27.92 8.66
C VAL A 139 23.76 27.34 9.80
N ALA A 140 23.77 27.99 10.97
CA ALA A 140 22.92 27.60 12.10
C ALA A 140 21.43 27.69 11.75
N VAL A 141 20.99 28.81 11.16
CA VAL A 141 19.59 29.01 10.73
C VAL A 141 19.18 27.97 9.68
N PHE A 142 20.06 27.64 8.73
CA PHE A 142 19.84 26.57 7.76
C PHE A 142 19.54 25.23 8.45
N TYR A 143 20.43 24.75 9.32
CA TYR A 143 20.26 23.43 9.94
C TYR A 143 19.15 23.39 11.00
N VAL A 144 18.92 24.48 11.73
CA VAL A 144 17.80 24.57 12.69
C VAL A 144 16.46 24.55 11.95
N SER A 145 16.30 25.30 10.85
CA SER A 145 15.05 25.33 10.10
C SER A 145 14.72 23.98 9.46
N VAL A 146 15.69 23.40 8.73
CA VAL A 146 15.58 22.07 8.11
C VAL A 146 15.31 21.01 9.18
N GLY A 147 16.09 21.01 10.27
CA GLY A 147 15.98 20.05 11.35
C GLY A 147 14.64 20.13 12.09
N SER A 148 14.16 21.34 12.39
CA SER A 148 12.88 21.55 13.10
C SER A 148 11.69 21.05 12.28
N TYR A 149 11.68 21.35 10.97
CA TYR A 149 10.67 20.78 10.07
C TYR A 149 10.72 19.25 10.08
N LEU A 150 11.92 18.67 10.00
CA LEU A 150 12.09 17.23 9.95
C LEU A 150 11.61 16.56 11.24
N VAL A 151 11.89 17.14 12.41
CA VAL A 151 11.37 16.68 13.71
C VAL A 151 9.84 16.67 13.70
N CYS A 152 9.22 17.80 13.33
CA CYS A 152 7.76 17.91 13.29
C CYS A 152 7.13 16.90 12.31
N ALA A 153 7.70 16.76 11.12
CA ALA A 153 7.19 15.86 10.09
C ALA A 153 7.34 14.39 10.50
N LEU A 154 8.50 14.00 11.02
CA LEU A 154 8.75 12.63 11.48
C LEU A 154 7.91 12.29 12.71
N ALA A 155 7.79 13.19 13.70
CA ALA A 155 6.95 12.97 14.87
C ALA A 155 5.47 12.81 14.49
N THR A 156 4.99 13.62 13.54
CA THR A 156 3.63 13.48 13.01
C THR A 156 3.45 12.15 12.29
N ALA A 157 4.39 11.75 11.43
CA ALA A 157 4.37 10.46 10.75
C ALA A 157 4.41 9.28 11.75
N SER A 158 5.21 9.38 12.82
CA SER A 158 5.25 8.39 13.90
C SER A 158 3.90 8.27 14.58
N TYR A 159 3.26 9.39 14.93
CA TYR A 159 1.94 9.39 15.56
C TYR A 159 0.90 8.68 14.69
N TRP A 160 0.84 8.99 13.40
CA TRP A 160 -0.08 8.30 12.48
C TRP A 160 0.25 6.81 12.36
N THR A 161 1.53 6.46 12.23
CA THR A 161 1.97 5.06 12.13
C THR A 161 1.59 4.26 13.36
N LEU A 162 1.75 4.84 14.56
CA LEU A 162 1.35 4.23 15.82
C LEU A 162 -0.16 3.95 15.85
N ARG A 163 -0.98 4.96 15.50
CA ARG A 163 -2.44 4.82 15.45
C ARG A 163 -2.85 3.70 14.50
N TYR A 164 -2.22 3.62 13.33
CA TYR A 164 -2.46 2.55 12.37
C TYR A 164 -1.99 1.17 12.87
N ALA A 165 -0.85 1.10 13.55
CA ALA A 165 -0.34 -0.14 14.12
C ALA A 165 -1.29 -0.72 15.16
N MET A 166 -1.93 0.14 15.96
CA MET A 166 -2.90 -0.25 16.99
C MET A 166 -4.23 -0.77 16.40
N MET A 167 -4.65 -0.24 15.25
CA MET A 167 -5.93 -0.64 14.61
C MET A 167 -5.78 -1.86 13.68
N SER A 168 -4.55 -2.25 13.35
CA SER A 168 -4.30 -3.29 12.35
C SER A 168 -4.23 -4.68 12.98
N PRO A 169 -4.81 -5.72 12.34
CA PRO A 169 -4.59 -7.09 12.76
C PRO A 169 -3.13 -7.51 12.55
N ARG A 170 -2.62 -8.43 13.38
CA ARG A 170 -1.35 -9.12 13.12
C ARG A 170 -1.52 -9.96 11.83
N PRO A 171 -0.57 -10.02 10.87
CA PRO A 171 0.84 -9.62 10.86
C PRO A 171 1.13 -8.22 10.28
N LEU A 172 0.12 -7.45 9.89
CA LEU A 172 0.34 -6.09 9.37
C LEU A 172 0.86 -5.16 10.48
N ALA A 173 0.39 -5.37 11.72
CA ALA A 173 0.80 -4.61 12.88
C ALA A 173 2.31 -4.67 13.16
N THR A 174 2.98 -5.82 12.97
CA THR A 174 4.41 -5.96 13.29
C THR A 174 5.29 -5.09 12.38
N GLY A 175 4.99 -5.03 11.08
CA GLY A 175 5.68 -4.14 10.15
C GLY A 175 5.45 -2.66 10.50
N LEU A 176 4.22 -2.29 10.89
CA LEU A 176 3.90 -0.92 11.30
C LEU A 176 4.58 -0.52 12.62
N TRP A 177 4.69 -1.44 13.59
CA TRP A 177 5.44 -1.20 14.83
C TRP A 177 6.94 -0.97 14.58
N LEU A 178 7.52 -1.73 13.64
CA LEU A 178 8.91 -1.56 13.23
C LEU A 178 9.12 -0.24 12.46
N ALA A 179 8.15 0.17 11.64
CA ALA A 179 8.16 1.48 10.99
C ALA A 179 8.04 2.62 12.02
N PHE A 180 7.19 2.47 13.03
CA PHE A 180 7.02 3.43 14.11
C PHE A 180 8.30 3.62 14.94
N SER A 181 8.98 2.53 15.29
CA SER A 181 10.24 2.63 16.04
C SER A 181 11.33 3.32 15.22
N GLY A 182 11.42 3.02 13.92
CA GLY A 182 12.32 3.72 12.99
C GLY A 182 12.02 5.22 12.87
N LEU A 183 10.76 5.60 12.64
CA LEU A 183 10.38 7.02 12.55
C LEU A 183 10.63 7.78 13.85
N SER A 184 10.32 7.15 14.99
CA SER A 184 10.53 7.75 16.31
C SER A 184 12.02 7.92 16.62
N GLY A 185 12.85 6.92 16.30
CA GLY A 185 14.30 7.02 16.42
C GLY A 185 14.89 8.13 15.53
N MET A 186 14.42 8.25 14.28
CA MET A 186 14.80 9.35 13.40
C MET A 186 14.38 10.71 13.97
N ALA A 187 13.17 10.85 14.49
CA ALA A 187 12.68 12.10 15.07
C ALA A 187 13.52 12.54 16.29
N VAL A 188 13.82 11.60 17.21
CA VAL A 188 14.69 11.85 18.37
C VAL A 188 16.09 12.27 17.94
N ALA A 189 16.67 11.58 16.96
CA ALA A 189 18.00 11.91 16.47
C ALA A 189 18.04 13.27 15.74
N SER A 190 17.00 13.60 14.97
CA SER A 190 16.84 14.92 14.35
C SER A 190 16.70 16.03 15.40
N ALA A 191 15.95 15.80 16.48
CA ALA A 191 15.84 16.74 17.59
C ALA A 191 17.19 16.94 18.29
N GLY A 192 17.94 15.86 18.50
CA GLY A 192 19.32 15.93 19.00
C GLY A 192 20.23 16.77 18.11
N ARG A 193 20.15 16.63 16.78
CA ARG A 193 20.89 17.49 15.86
C ARG A 193 20.51 18.96 15.97
N VAL A 194 19.22 19.28 16.05
CA VAL A 194 18.77 20.67 16.26
C VAL A 194 19.36 21.24 17.56
N ALA A 195 19.32 20.47 18.65
CA ALA A 195 19.91 20.87 19.93
C ALA A 195 21.44 21.08 19.80
N PHE A 196 22.16 20.18 19.13
CA PHE A 196 23.59 20.32 18.90
C PHE A 196 23.94 21.55 18.05
N THR A 197 23.14 21.85 17.02
CA THR A 197 23.31 23.08 16.24
C THR A 197 23.13 24.32 17.12
N LEU A 198 22.12 24.36 17.98
CA LEU A 198 21.90 25.49 18.90
C LEU A 198 23.03 25.65 19.93
N VAL A 199 23.57 24.54 20.44
CA VAL A 199 24.72 24.56 21.36
C VAL A 199 25.97 25.07 20.65
N ARG A 200 26.27 24.55 19.45
CA ARG A 200 27.44 24.98 18.66
C ARG A 200 27.32 26.43 18.18
N TRP A 201 26.11 26.92 17.93
CA TRP A 201 25.85 28.32 17.59
C TRP A 201 26.17 29.28 18.74
N ARG A 202 26.13 28.80 19.98
CA ARG A 202 26.51 29.54 21.20
C ARG A 202 27.97 29.29 21.61
N ASP A 203 28.82 28.85 20.67
CA ASP A 203 30.22 28.42 20.90
C ASP A 203 30.37 27.27 21.92
N GLY A 204 29.28 26.54 22.19
CA GLY A 204 29.29 25.37 23.05
C GLY A 204 29.93 24.16 22.37
N ARG A 205 30.71 23.39 23.13
CA ARG A 205 31.29 22.14 22.65
C ARG A 205 30.31 20.99 22.88
N VAL A 206 29.96 20.29 21.81
CA VAL A 206 29.17 19.06 21.88
C VAL A 206 30.13 17.88 22.05
N PRO A 207 29.95 17.01 23.06
CA PRO A 207 30.78 15.82 23.21
C PRO A 207 30.74 14.95 21.96
N GLU A 208 31.90 14.51 21.47
CA GLU A 208 31.99 13.66 20.26
C GLU A 208 31.18 12.37 20.42
N ALA A 209 31.17 11.80 21.63
CA ALA A 209 30.34 10.64 21.97
C ALA A 209 28.85 10.89 21.73
N ALA A 210 28.34 12.08 22.08
CA ALA A 210 26.93 12.42 21.88
C ALA A 210 26.58 12.55 20.38
N SER A 211 27.46 13.19 19.60
CA SER A 211 27.33 13.24 18.13
C SER A 211 27.39 11.86 17.48
N GLY A 212 28.28 11.00 17.97
CA GLY A 212 28.41 9.60 17.55
C GLY A 212 27.14 8.80 17.81
N ILE A 213 26.56 8.92 19.02
CA ILE A 213 25.31 8.25 19.40
C ILE A 213 24.15 8.68 18.50
N VAL A 214 23.98 9.99 18.26
CA VAL A 214 22.92 10.49 17.37
C VAL A 214 23.10 10.01 15.93
N SER A 215 24.33 9.97 15.45
CA SER A 215 24.65 9.47 14.11
C SER A 215 24.41 7.97 13.97
N TRP A 216 24.78 7.19 14.98
CA TRP A 216 24.50 5.75 15.05
C TRP A 216 23.00 5.47 15.13
N LEU A 217 22.27 6.23 15.96
CA LEU A 217 20.82 6.13 16.09
C LEU A 217 20.13 6.36 14.73
N LEU A 218 20.55 7.36 13.95
CA LEU A 218 20.04 7.55 12.57
C LEU A 218 20.38 6.38 11.65
N ALA A 219 21.62 5.89 11.73
CA ALA A 219 22.09 4.79 10.89
C ALA A 219 21.30 3.49 11.11
N VAL A 220 20.78 3.26 12.33
CA VAL A 220 19.92 2.12 12.66
C VAL A 220 18.44 2.42 12.39
N SER A 221 17.98 3.63 12.67
CA SER A 221 16.55 3.98 12.56
C SER A 221 16.04 3.99 11.12
N VAL A 222 16.85 4.46 10.17
CA VAL A 222 16.51 4.49 8.74
C VAL A 222 16.25 3.08 8.16
N PRO A 223 17.17 2.10 8.28
CA PRO A 223 16.91 0.75 7.78
C PRO A 223 15.78 0.06 8.55
N LEU A 224 15.65 0.32 9.86
CA LEU A 224 14.53 -0.20 10.65
C LEU A 224 13.18 0.26 10.08
N PHE A 225 13.07 1.54 9.73
CA PHE A 225 11.90 2.10 9.06
C PHE A 225 11.63 1.41 7.71
N VAL A 226 12.66 1.28 6.87
CA VAL A 226 12.54 0.64 5.54
C VAL A 226 12.08 -0.81 5.67
N VAL A 227 12.70 -1.60 6.56
CA VAL A 227 12.32 -2.99 6.83
C VAL A 227 10.88 -3.04 7.33
N GLY A 228 10.46 -2.16 8.24
CA GLY A 228 9.09 -2.11 8.72
C GLY A 228 8.06 -1.87 7.62
N VAL A 229 8.32 -0.89 6.75
CA VAL A 229 7.47 -0.61 5.59
C VAL A 229 7.44 -1.81 4.64
N MET A 230 8.59 -2.45 4.35
CA MET A 230 8.66 -3.63 3.49
C MET A 230 7.89 -4.82 4.07
N CYS A 231 8.05 -5.11 5.36
CA CYS A 231 7.31 -6.17 6.04
C CYS A 231 5.80 -5.94 5.97
N SER A 232 5.34 -4.70 6.20
CA SER A 232 3.91 -4.38 6.09
C SER A 232 3.37 -4.56 4.66
N ALA A 233 4.15 -4.17 3.66
CA ALA A 233 3.79 -4.34 2.25
C ALA A 233 3.75 -5.82 1.83
N VAL A 234 4.71 -6.63 2.31
CA VAL A 234 4.74 -8.08 2.08
C VAL A 234 3.55 -8.75 2.76
N ALA A 235 3.26 -8.42 4.03
CA ALA A 235 2.11 -8.94 4.76
C ALA A 235 0.79 -8.66 4.03
N MET A 236 0.59 -7.43 3.55
CA MET A 236 -0.60 -7.06 2.77
C MET A 236 -0.70 -7.83 1.45
N ARG A 237 0.43 -8.05 0.75
CA ARG A 237 0.45 -8.86 -0.48
C ARG A 237 0.17 -10.33 -0.21
N LEU A 238 0.66 -10.89 0.89
CA LEU A 238 0.36 -12.26 1.30
C LEU A 238 -1.11 -12.43 1.67
N ALA A 239 -1.72 -11.45 2.35
CA ALA A 239 -3.15 -11.48 2.61
C ALA A 239 -3.97 -11.43 1.31
N ALA A 240 -3.62 -10.51 0.40
CA ALA A 240 -4.29 -10.39 -0.90
C ALA A 240 -4.10 -11.65 -1.77
N SER A 241 -2.92 -12.27 -1.74
CA SER A 241 -2.67 -13.51 -2.48
C SER A 241 -3.46 -14.68 -1.89
N ARG A 242 -3.56 -14.80 -0.56
CA ARG A 242 -4.40 -15.81 0.09
C ARG A 242 -5.87 -15.68 -0.33
N VAL A 243 -6.43 -14.47 -0.32
CA VAL A 243 -7.81 -14.22 -0.80
C VAL A 243 -7.96 -14.58 -2.28
N TRP A 244 -6.98 -14.21 -3.11
CA TRP A 244 -6.98 -14.58 -4.52
C TRP A 244 -6.96 -16.10 -4.73
N TRP A 245 -6.12 -16.82 -3.97
CA TRP A 245 -6.07 -18.29 -3.98
C TRP A 245 -7.38 -18.91 -3.51
N GLN A 246 -8.02 -18.35 -2.49
CA GLN A 246 -9.32 -18.80 -2.00
C GLN A 246 -10.41 -18.64 -3.07
N HIS A 247 -10.49 -17.48 -3.73
CA HIS A 247 -11.42 -17.28 -4.86
C HIS A 247 -11.11 -18.21 -6.02
N LEU A 248 -9.84 -18.44 -6.35
CA LEU A 248 -9.46 -19.35 -7.43
C LEU A 248 -9.88 -20.80 -7.12
N ARG A 249 -9.65 -21.27 -5.89
CA ARG A 249 -10.06 -22.61 -5.44
C ARG A 249 -11.59 -22.75 -5.48
N THR A 250 -12.31 -21.76 -4.99
CA THR A 250 -13.78 -21.72 -4.97
C THR A 250 -14.33 -21.72 -6.40
N TYR A 251 -13.79 -20.88 -7.29
CA TYR A 251 -14.12 -20.85 -8.71
C TYR A 251 -13.92 -22.21 -9.41
N ARG A 252 -12.84 -22.94 -9.09
CA ARG A 252 -12.58 -24.28 -9.62
C ARG A 252 -13.53 -25.33 -9.04
N ARG A 253 -13.85 -25.25 -7.74
CA ARG A 253 -14.79 -26.17 -7.07
C ARG A 253 -16.18 -26.07 -7.65
N LEU A 254 -16.67 -24.86 -7.93
CA LEU A 254 -17.96 -24.57 -8.58
C LEU A 254 -18.07 -25.04 -10.04
N GLY A 255 -16.99 -25.56 -10.64
CA GLY A 255 -16.96 -25.99 -12.04
C GLY A 255 -18.06 -26.98 -12.45
N PRO A 256 -18.27 -28.10 -11.73
CA PRO A 256 -19.27 -29.12 -12.07
C PRO A 256 -20.70 -28.61 -12.00
N LEU A 257 -21.06 -27.89 -10.93
CA LEU A 257 -22.40 -27.30 -10.80
C LEU A 257 -22.66 -26.32 -11.94
N TRP A 258 -21.68 -25.47 -12.24
CA TRP A 258 -21.77 -24.52 -13.34
C TRP A 258 -21.93 -25.23 -14.69
N GLN A 259 -21.15 -26.28 -14.98
CA GLN A 259 -21.27 -27.04 -16.22
C GLN A 259 -22.67 -27.66 -16.38
N LEU A 260 -23.16 -28.31 -15.33
CA LEU A 260 -24.46 -28.98 -15.34
C LEU A 260 -25.64 -28.00 -15.51
N LEU A 261 -25.61 -26.84 -14.85
CA LEU A 261 -26.63 -25.80 -15.03
C LEU A 261 -26.52 -25.10 -16.38
N HIS A 262 -25.30 -24.87 -16.87
CA HIS A 262 -25.07 -24.20 -18.15
C HIS A 262 -25.43 -25.08 -19.36
N GLU A 263 -25.27 -26.40 -19.25
CA GLU A 263 -25.75 -27.36 -20.24
C GLU A 263 -27.28 -27.41 -20.30
N ALA A 264 -27.97 -27.31 -19.15
CA ALA A 264 -29.43 -27.31 -19.10
C ALA A 264 -30.05 -25.96 -19.49
N TYR A 265 -29.41 -24.84 -19.14
CA TYR A 265 -29.93 -23.48 -19.36
C TYR A 265 -28.88 -22.58 -20.06
N PRO A 266 -28.55 -22.82 -21.34
CA PRO A 266 -27.52 -22.07 -22.06
C PRO A 266 -27.87 -20.58 -22.20
N GLN A 267 -29.15 -20.20 -22.17
CA GLN A 267 -29.62 -18.82 -22.22
C GLN A 267 -29.27 -17.96 -20.99
N ASP A 268 -28.92 -18.57 -19.85
CA ASP A 268 -28.54 -17.85 -18.61
C ASP A 268 -27.04 -17.54 -18.56
N ALA A 269 -26.30 -17.99 -19.56
CA ALA A 269 -24.95 -17.50 -19.81
C ALA A 269 -25.00 -15.98 -20.01
N LEU A 270 -24.35 -15.22 -19.11
CA LEU A 270 -24.14 -13.77 -19.25
C LEU A 270 -23.18 -13.46 -20.43
N ALA A 271 -23.53 -13.85 -21.65
CA ALA A 271 -22.66 -13.81 -22.83
C ALA A 271 -23.42 -13.30 -24.07
N ARG A 272 -23.74 -12.00 -24.09
CA ARG A 272 -23.79 -11.22 -25.34
C ARG A 272 -23.07 -9.89 -25.16
N GLY A 273 -21.77 -9.94 -25.34
CA GLY A 273 -20.91 -8.76 -25.36
C GLY A 273 -19.50 -9.18 -25.67
N SER A 274 -19.20 -9.32 -26.96
CA SER A 274 -17.87 -9.51 -27.56
C SER A 274 -16.76 -8.93 -26.68
N ARG A 275 -15.97 -9.79 -26.05
CA ARG A 275 -14.75 -9.40 -25.34
C ARG A 275 -13.64 -10.37 -25.69
N THR A 276 -12.58 -9.78 -26.22
CA THR A 276 -11.42 -10.38 -26.86
C THR A 276 -10.72 -11.47 -26.02
N ARG A 277 -10.33 -12.55 -26.71
CA ARG A 277 -9.59 -13.76 -26.27
C ARG A 277 -8.32 -13.48 -25.42
N TRP A 278 -7.82 -12.24 -25.44
CA TRP A 278 -6.63 -11.82 -24.69
C TRP A 278 -6.89 -11.48 -23.21
N HIS A 279 -8.17 -11.31 -22.82
CA HIS A 279 -8.55 -11.18 -21.40
C HIS A 279 -8.76 -12.52 -20.70
N ASP A 280 -8.52 -13.65 -21.38
CA ASP A 280 -8.70 -14.98 -20.82
C ASP A 280 -7.53 -15.46 -19.94
N VAL A 281 -6.39 -14.77 -19.99
CA VAL A 281 -5.27 -15.02 -19.06
C VAL A 281 -5.71 -14.66 -17.63
N PRO A 282 -5.58 -15.58 -16.65
CA PRO A 282 -5.97 -15.34 -15.27
C PRO A 282 -5.11 -14.24 -14.65
N THR A 283 -5.56 -13.00 -14.81
CA THR A 283 -4.96 -11.84 -14.16
C THR A 283 -5.52 -11.74 -12.73
N PHE A 284 -4.74 -11.20 -11.78
CA PHE A 284 -5.18 -11.01 -10.39
C PHE A 284 -6.57 -10.37 -10.26
N GLN A 285 -6.88 -9.39 -11.11
CA GLN A 285 -8.19 -8.72 -11.14
C GLN A 285 -9.29 -9.53 -11.84
N GLY A 286 -8.92 -10.41 -12.78
CA GLY A 286 -9.87 -11.22 -13.55
C GLY A 286 -10.50 -12.34 -12.72
N VAL A 287 -9.75 -12.93 -11.78
CA VAL A 287 -10.24 -14.04 -10.95
C VAL A 287 -11.41 -13.63 -10.07
N HIS A 288 -11.36 -12.44 -9.46
CA HIS A 288 -12.44 -11.96 -8.60
C HIS A 288 -13.74 -11.72 -9.38
N ARG A 289 -13.64 -11.10 -10.56
CA ARG A 289 -14.78 -10.91 -11.47
C ARG A 289 -15.36 -12.25 -11.95
N ARG A 290 -14.51 -13.20 -12.33
CA ARG A 290 -14.96 -14.54 -12.78
C ARG A 290 -15.58 -15.35 -11.65
N TYR A 291 -15.02 -15.25 -10.45
CA TYR A 291 -15.57 -15.86 -9.23
C TYR A 291 -17.00 -15.37 -9.01
N TYR A 292 -17.22 -14.05 -8.90
CA TYR A 292 -18.56 -13.51 -8.66
C TYR A 292 -19.54 -13.82 -9.79
N ARG A 293 -19.09 -13.72 -11.04
CA ARG A 293 -19.94 -14.08 -12.18
C ARG A 293 -20.40 -15.53 -12.11
N ARG A 294 -19.50 -16.48 -11.82
CA ARG A 294 -19.85 -17.90 -11.72
C ARG A 294 -20.79 -18.18 -10.54
N VAL A 295 -20.63 -17.47 -9.41
CA VAL A 295 -21.56 -17.57 -8.28
C VAL A 295 -22.97 -17.12 -8.68
N ILE A 296 -23.10 -15.98 -9.35
CA ILE A 296 -24.38 -15.46 -9.84
C ILE A 296 -25.01 -16.42 -10.86
N GLU A 297 -24.25 -16.88 -11.86
CA GLU A 297 -24.76 -17.82 -12.87
C GLU A 297 -25.24 -19.15 -12.25
N CYS A 298 -24.55 -19.68 -11.25
CA CYS A 298 -25.02 -20.86 -10.51
C CYS A 298 -26.31 -20.58 -9.72
N ARG A 299 -26.42 -19.41 -9.08
CA ARG A 299 -27.62 -19.03 -8.32
C ARG A 299 -28.82 -18.86 -9.23
N ASP A 300 -28.66 -18.17 -10.35
CA ASP A 300 -29.71 -17.95 -11.34
C ASP A 300 -30.20 -19.28 -11.93
N GLY A 301 -29.27 -20.18 -12.26
CA GLY A 301 -29.60 -21.53 -12.73
C GLY A 301 -30.38 -22.35 -11.69
N LEU A 302 -30.02 -22.25 -10.41
CA LEU A 302 -30.78 -22.92 -9.33
C LEU A 302 -32.17 -22.32 -9.11
N VAL A 303 -32.31 -20.99 -9.23
CA VAL A 303 -33.62 -20.33 -9.16
C VAL A 303 -34.53 -20.84 -10.28
N ARG A 304 -33.99 -21.02 -11.49
CA ARG A 304 -34.75 -21.60 -12.61
C ARG A 304 -35.06 -23.08 -12.41
N ALA A 305 -34.15 -23.88 -11.86
CA ALA A 305 -34.39 -25.28 -11.54
C ALA A 305 -35.35 -25.48 -10.35
N SER A 306 -35.65 -24.41 -9.59
CA SER A 306 -36.41 -24.50 -8.35
C SER A 306 -37.83 -25.05 -8.46
N PRO A 307 -38.63 -24.73 -9.51
CA PRO A 307 -39.97 -25.29 -9.67
C PRO A 307 -39.95 -26.80 -9.92
N ALA A 308 -38.99 -27.29 -10.72
CA ALA A 308 -38.82 -28.71 -11.00
C ALA A 308 -38.38 -29.48 -9.74
N LEU A 309 -37.51 -28.89 -8.92
CA LEU A 309 -37.10 -29.44 -7.63
C LEU A 309 -38.24 -29.47 -6.61
N ALA A 310 -39.10 -28.44 -6.61
CA ALA A 310 -40.32 -28.41 -5.80
C ALA A 310 -41.27 -29.56 -6.16
N GLY A 311 -41.45 -29.84 -7.46
CA GLY A 311 -42.24 -30.97 -7.96
C GLY A 311 -41.71 -32.33 -7.53
N LEU A 312 -40.40 -32.45 -7.26
CA LEU A 312 -39.77 -33.65 -6.71
C LEU A 312 -39.80 -33.74 -5.17
N GLY A 313 -40.50 -32.83 -4.49
CA GLY A 313 -40.67 -32.83 -3.04
C GLY A 313 -39.44 -32.36 -2.27
N VAL A 314 -38.53 -31.60 -2.89
CA VAL A 314 -37.35 -31.07 -2.20
C VAL A 314 -37.75 -29.87 -1.33
N GLY A 315 -37.67 -30.05 0.00
CA GLY A 315 -37.92 -28.99 0.96
C GLY A 315 -36.71 -28.05 1.17
N PRO A 316 -36.95 -26.84 1.72
CA PRO A 316 -35.87 -25.95 2.14
C PRO A 316 -35.03 -26.62 3.25
N GLY A 317 -33.70 -26.66 3.07
CA GLY A 317 -32.78 -27.29 4.01
C GLY A 317 -32.43 -28.75 3.72
N ALA A 318 -32.79 -29.29 2.54
CA ALA A 318 -32.35 -30.61 2.11
C ALA A 318 -30.81 -30.74 2.11
N PRO A 319 -30.24 -31.88 2.55
CA PRO A 319 -28.81 -32.07 2.56
C PRO A 319 -28.22 -32.02 1.14
N PRO A 320 -26.96 -31.54 0.97
CA PRO A 320 -26.36 -31.29 -0.35
C PRO A 320 -26.38 -32.50 -1.28
N ASP A 321 -26.22 -33.71 -0.75
CA ASP A 321 -26.18 -34.96 -1.53
C ASP A 321 -27.55 -35.30 -2.14
N VAL A 322 -28.61 -35.20 -1.32
CA VAL A 322 -30.00 -35.40 -1.77
C VAL A 322 -30.36 -34.31 -2.78
N LEU A 323 -29.95 -33.06 -2.52
CA LEU A 323 -30.20 -31.96 -3.45
C LEU A 323 -29.46 -32.15 -4.78
N ALA A 324 -28.23 -32.66 -4.77
CA ALA A 324 -27.44 -32.97 -5.97
C ALA A 324 -28.11 -34.07 -6.83
N GLU A 325 -28.55 -35.15 -6.21
CA GLU A 325 -29.25 -36.24 -6.89
C GLU A 325 -30.57 -35.75 -7.50
N ARG A 326 -31.37 -35.02 -6.71
CA ARG A 326 -32.64 -34.46 -7.15
C ARG A 326 -32.47 -33.40 -8.23
N LEU A 327 -31.39 -32.61 -8.20
CA LEU A 327 -31.06 -31.64 -9.25
C LEU A 327 -30.73 -32.34 -10.57
N ARG A 328 -29.93 -33.42 -10.54
CA ARG A 328 -29.68 -34.23 -11.75
C ARG A 328 -30.99 -34.81 -12.30
N ALA A 329 -31.88 -35.29 -11.44
CA ALA A 329 -33.18 -35.83 -11.84
C ALA A 329 -34.10 -34.74 -12.43
N ALA A 330 -34.17 -33.58 -11.77
CA ALA A 330 -34.97 -32.43 -12.19
C ALA A 330 -34.56 -31.95 -13.57
N LEU A 331 -33.26 -31.73 -13.81
CA LEU A 331 -32.77 -31.24 -15.10
C LEU A 331 -32.95 -32.24 -16.25
N ARG A 332 -32.98 -33.55 -15.97
CA ARG A 332 -33.32 -34.57 -16.97
C ARG A 332 -34.82 -34.63 -17.30
N ALA A 333 -35.67 -34.24 -16.35
CA ALA A 333 -37.12 -34.22 -16.54
C ALA A 333 -37.62 -32.91 -17.18
N ASP A 334 -36.98 -31.78 -16.83
CA ASP A 334 -37.31 -30.43 -17.31
C ASP A 334 -37.01 -30.23 -18.82
N THR A 335 -36.13 -31.05 -19.40
CA THR A 335 -35.93 -31.11 -20.86
C THR A 335 -37.11 -31.73 -21.61
N VAL A 336 -38.04 -32.40 -20.91
CA VAL A 336 -39.17 -33.13 -21.49
C VAL A 336 -40.51 -32.39 -21.30
N ASP A 337 -40.67 -31.57 -20.26
CA ASP A 337 -41.95 -30.92 -19.96
C ASP A 337 -41.76 -29.48 -19.42
N GLN A 338 -41.90 -28.48 -20.29
CA GLN A 338 -41.74 -27.05 -19.95
C GLN A 338 -43.02 -26.42 -19.34
N SER A 339 -44.02 -27.21 -18.92
CA SER A 339 -45.38 -26.71 -18.68
C SER A 339 -45.81 -26.62 -17.20
N GLY A 340 -44.93 -26.95 -16.25
CA GLY A 340 -45.25 -27.02 -14.82
C GLY A 340 -45.26 -25.66 -14.10
N THR A 341 -46.44 -25.19 -13.68
CA THR A 341 -46.63 -23.95 -12.90
C THR A 341 -46.38 -24.20 -11.40
N HIS A 342 -45.15 -24.54 -11.01
CA HIS A 342 -44.79 -24.68 -9.59
C HIS A 342 -44.14 -23.39 -9.05
N PRO A 343 -44.48 -22.96 -7.82
CA PRO A 343 -43.87 -21.80 -7.20
C PRO A 343 -42.38 -22.05 -6.91
N ALA A 344 -41.54 -21.04 -7.15
CA ALA A 344 -40.11 -21.11 -6.88
C ALA A 344 -39.84 -21.30 -5.37
N ILE A 345 -39.06 -22.31 -5.02
CA ILE A 345 -38.66 -22.59 -3.63
C ILE A 345 -37.21 -22.14 -3.42
N PRO A 346 -36.88 -21.51 -2.28
CA PRO A 346 -35.50 -21.18 -1.94
C PRO A 346 -34.66 -22.46 -1.77
N ILE A 347 -33.65 -22.62 -2.63
CA ILE A 347 -32.71 -23.74 -2.61
C ILE A 347 -31.34 -23.26 -2.13
N ALA A 348 -30.69 -24.07 -1.31
CA ALA A 348 -29.34 -23.85 -0.80
C ALA A 348 -29.12 -22.42 -0.28
N LEU A 349 -30.06 -21.91 0.54
CA LEU A 349 -29.88 -20.62 1.19
C LEU A 349 -28.84 -20.74 2.30
N PRO A 350 -27.89 -19.80 2.42
CA PRO A 350 -27.03 -19.73 3.59
C PRO A 350 -27.82 -19.27 4.82
N GLU A 351 -27.42 -19.75 6.00
CA GLU A 351 -27.94 -19.26 7.28
C GLU A 351 -27.39 -17.85 7.63
N GLU A 352 -26.23 -17.50 7.05
CA GLU A 352 -25.58 -16.19 7.21
C GLU A 352 -25.78 -15.33 5.96
N ASP A 353 -26.11 -14.06 6.16
CA ASP A 353 -26.13 -13.08 5.07
C ASP A 353 -24.72 -12.81 4.54
N GLY A 354 -24.55 -12.97 3.23
CA GLY A 354 -23.32 -12.60 2.55
C GLY A 354 -22.99 -13.50 1.37
N LEU A 355 -22.38 -12.90 0.35
CA LEU A 355 -22.01 -13.57 -0.90
C LEU A 355 -21.03 -14.73 -0.69
N ASP A 356 -20.15 -14.63 0.31
CA ASP A 356 -19.23 -15.71 0.65
C ASP A 356 -19.92 -16.87 1.39
N ALA A 357 -21.03 -16.63 2.08
CA ALA A 357 -21.82 -17.67 2.70
C ALA A 357 -22.64 -18.44 1.65
N ASP A 358 -23.25 -17.72 0.70
CA ASP A 358 -23.92 -18.30 -0.46
C ASP A 358 -22.95 -19.13 -1.31
N ALA A 359 -21.75 -18.60 -1.59
CA ALA A 359 -20.71 -19.34 -2.32
C ALA A 359 -20.29 -20.64 -1.61
N ARG A 360 -20.28 -20.70 -0.27
CA ARG A 360 -19.99 -21.94 0.48
C ARG A 360 -21.07 -23.00 0.26
N GLN A 361 -22.35 -22.61 0.26
CA GLN A 361 -23.46 -23.53 0.01
C GLN A 361 -23.43 -24.08 -1.43
N LEU A 362 -23.18 -23.21 -2.41
CA LEU A 362 -23.03 -23.62 -3.81
C LEU A 362 -21.83 -24.56 -4.01
N VAL A 363 -20.74 -24.35 -3.29
CA VAL A 363 -19.59 -25.27 -3.31
C VAL A 363 -19.95 -26.62 -2.72
N ALA A 364 -20.68 -26.68 -1.59
CA ALA A 364 -21.11 -27.94 -0.99
C ALA A 364 -21.97 -28.76 -1.96
N LEU A 365 -22.95 -28.11 -2.61
CA LEU A 365 -23.76 -28.74 -3.65
C LEU A 365 -22.91 -29.17 -4.85
N SER A 366 -21.96 -28.33 -5.29
CA SER A 366 -21.09 -28.65 -6.42
C SER A 366 -20.13 -29.81 -6.14
N ASP A 367 -19.74 -30.02 -4.89
CA ASP A 367 -18.90 -31.14 -4.50
C ASP A 367 -19.72 -32.42 -4.33
N ALA A 368 -20.95 -32.33 -3.83
CA ALA A 368 -21.92 -33.42 -3.82
C ALA A 368 -22.29 -33.89 -5.24
N LEU A 369 -22.20 -33.01 -6.24
CA LEU A 369 -22.32 -33.37 -7.66
C LEU A 369 -21.08 -34.09 -8.24
N ARG A 370 -19.95 -34.12 -7.53
CA ARG A 370 -18.77 -34.90 -7.95
C ARG A 370 -18.75 -36.31 -7.35
N SER A 371 -19.34 -36.49 -6.17
CA SER A 371 -19.68 -37.81 -5.62
C SER A 371 -20.83 -38.44 -6.39
#